data_AF-A0A2N7F9K0-F1
#
_entry.id   AF-A0A2N7F9K0-F1
#
_cell.length_a   1.000
_cell.length_b   1.000
_cell.length_c   1.000
_cell.angle_alpha   90.00
_cell.angle_beta   90.00
_cell.angle_gamma   90.00
#
_symmetry.space_group_name_H-M   'P 1'
#
loop_
_entity.id
_entity.type
_entity.pdbx_description
1 polymer ?
#
loop_
_entity_poly.entity_id
_entity_poly.type
_entity_poly.pdbx_seq_one_letter_code
_entity_poly.pdbx_strand_id
1 'polypeptide(L)' 'MIYLLTKEGCALIYHEFYKILERTYPKLDVLQELHAMQAWLYINPDTHKSFGHIGHFVNSWLKRNGKQGQTRR' A
#
# COMPACT_ATOMS: atom_id res chain seq x y z
N MET A 1 -5.04 -7.74 -10.48
CA MET A 1 -3.95 -8.18 -9.57
C MET A 1 -3.01 -7.00 -9.37
N ILE A 2 -2.55 -6.76 -8.14
CA ILE A 2 -1.66 -5.63 -7.82
C ILE A 2 -0.31 -6.17 -7.41
N TYR A 3 0.76 -5.64 -8.01
CA TYR A 3 2.14 -5.98 -7.69
C TYR A 3 2.85 -4.75 -7.16
N LEU A 4 3.59 -4.91 -6.07
CA LEU A 4 4.44 -3.86 -5.52
C LEU A 4 5.91 -4.21 -5.72
N LEU A 5 6.70 -3.24 -6.15
CA LEU A 5 8.14 -3.42 -6.29
C LEU A 5 8.81 -3.54 -4.91
N THR A 6 9.69 -4.51 -4.78
CA THR A 6 10.53 -4.79 -3.63
C THR A 6 11.99 -4.88 -4.08
N LYS A 7 12.91 -4.94 -3.11
CA LYS A 7 14.34 -5.13 -3.40
C LYS A 7 14.63 -6.44 -4.13
N GLU A 8 13.80 -7.45 -3.91
CA GLU A 8 13.96 -8.80 -4.44
C GLU A 8 13.05 -9.10 -5.65
N GLY A 9 12.29 -8.12 -6.14
CA GLY A 9 11.41 -8.26 -7.31
C GLY A 9 10.00 -7.70 -7.08
N CYS A 10 8.97 -8.47 -7.42
CA CYS A 10 7.57 -8.04 -7.34
C CYS A 10 6.80 -8.84 -6.29
N ALA A 11 6.27 -8.17 -5.28
CA ALA A 11 5.35 -8.75 -4.31
C ALA A 11 3.91 -8.69 -4.82
N LEU A 12 3.24 -9.84 -4.93
CA LEU A 12 1.81 -9.89 -5.23
C LEU A 12 1.01 -9.55 -3.98
N ILE A 13 0.09 -8.60 -4.10
CA ILE A 13 -0.94 -8.37 -3.08
C ILE A 13 -2.06 -9.39 -3.30
N TYR A 14 -2.07 -10.43 -2.46
CA TYR A 14 -3.11 -11.47 -2.49
C TYR A 14 -4.49 -10.90 -2.17
N HIS A 15 -5.52 -11.52 -2.75
CA HIS A 15 -6.92 -11.09 -2.56
C HIS A 15 -7.33 -11.06 -1.08
N GLU A 16 -6.94 -12.07 -0.30
CA GLU A 16 -7.20 -12.13 1.14
C GLU A 16 -6.63 -10.92 1.89
N PHE A 17 -5.37 -10.55 1.59
CA PHE A 17 -4.75 -9.40 2.21
C PHE A 17 -5.44 -8.10 1.80
N TYR A 18 -5.79 -7.96 0.51
CA TYR A 18 -6.58 -6.83 0.03
C TYR A 18 -7.92 -6.68 0.79
N LYS A 19 -8.65 -7.77 1.01
CA LYS A 19 -9.91 -7.76 1.76
C LYS A 19 -9.73 -7.36 3.23
N ILE A 20 -8.63 -7.78 3.85
CA ILE A 20 -8.26 -7.33 5.22
C ILE A 20 -8.02 -5.82 5.23
N LEU A 21 -7.33 -5.27 4.22
CA LEU A 21 -7.07 -3.83 4.11
C LEU A 21 -8.36 -3.03 3.94
N GLU A 22 -9.28 -3.46 3.06
CA GLU A 22 -10.60 -2.82 2.88
C GLU A 22 -11.38 -2.73 4.20
N ARG A 23 -11.40 -3.81 4.98
CA ARG A 23 -12.08 -3.84 6.30
C ARG A 23 -11.37 -2.96 7.34
N THR A 24 -10.04 -2.89 7.28
CA THR A 24 -9.23 -2.12 8.23
C THR A 24 -9.34 -0.61 7.97
N TYR A 25 -9.48 -0.20 6.70
CA TYR A 25 -9.52 1.19 6.25
C TYR A 25 -10.83 1.51 5.52
N PRO A 26 -12.00 1.43 6.17
CA PRO A 26 -13.31 1.52 5.50
C PRO A 26 -13.63 2.90 4.91
N LYS A 27 -12.81 3.92 5.20
CA LYS A 27 -12.95 5.29 4.69
C LYS A 27 -12.00 5.61 3.54
N LEU A 28 -11.19 4.65 3.11
CA LEU A 28 -10.26 4.80 1.99
C LEU A 28 -10.70 3.95 0.82
N ASP A 29 -10.48 4.46 -0.39
CA ASP A 29 -10.43 3.62 -1.58
C ASP A 29 -9.08 2.88 -1.57
N VAL A 30 -9.07 1.69 -0.97
CA VAL A 30 -7.85 0.87 -0.82
C VAL A 30 -7.25 0.51 -2.17
N LEU A 31 -8.06 0.28 -3.20
CA LEU A 31 -7.58 -0.03 -4.53
C LEU A 31 -6.83 1.16 -5.13
N GLN A 32 -7.43 2.35 -5.07
CA GLN A 32 -6.79 3.58 -5.56
C GLN A 32 -5.48 3.85 -4.83
N GLU A 33 -5.43 3.67 -3.51
CA GLU A 33 -4.23 3.86 -2.72
C GLU A 33 -3.11 2.85 -3.05
N LEU A 34 -3.46 1.59 -3.33
CA LEU A 34 -2.50 0.58 -3.77
C LEU A 34 -1.94 0.91 -5.16
N HIS A 35 -2.74 1.47 -6.07
CA HIS A 35 -2.25 1.97 -7.35
C HIS A 35 -1.32 3.19 -7.19
N ALA A 36 -1.68 4.14 -6.32
CA ALA A 36 -0.83 5.28 -6.00
C ALA A 36 0.52 4.84 -5.41
N MET A 37 0.49 3.83 -4.53
CA MET A 37 1.69 3.22 -3.96
C MET A 37 2.55 2.53 -5.03
N GLN A 38 1.94 1.81 -5.98
CA GLN A 38 2.66 1.18 -7.09
C GLN A 38 3.39 2.21 -7.93
N ALA A 39 2.72 3.31 -8.31
CA ALA A 39 3.33 4.41 -9.05
C ALA A 39 4.48 5.07 -8.26
N TRP A 40 4.29 5.27 -6.95
CA TRP A 40 5.32 5.85 -6.09
C TRP A 40 6.56 4.95 -5.97
N LEU A 41 6.39 3.64 -5.81
CA LEU A 41 7.51 2.69 -5.77
C LEU A 41 8.25 2.62 -7.11
N TYR A 42 7.54 2.74 -8.23
CA TYR A 42 8.18 2.76 -9.55
C TYR A 42 9.14 3.94 -9.73
N ILE A 43 8.77 5.14 -9.27
CA ILE A 43 9.62 6.34 -9.40
C ILE A 43 10.64 6.49 -8.25
N ASN A 44 10.55 5.70 -7.17
CA ASN A 44 11.43 5.77 -6.00
C ASN A 44 12.13 4.43 -5.71
N PRO A 45 13.04 3.94 -6.58
CA PRO A 45 13.68 2.64 -6.43
C PRO A 45 14.44 2.47 -5.11
N ASP A 46 15.09 3.52 -4.62
CA ASP A 46 15.90 3.47 -3.39
C ASP A 46 15.07 3.21 -2.12
N THR A 47 13.75 3.35 -2.21
CA THR A 47 12.82 3.23 -1.08
C THR A 47 12.19 1.84 -0.95
N HIS A 48 12.49 0.94 -1.90
CA HIS A 48 11.92 -0.40 -1.93
C HIS A 48 12.18 -1.15 -0.63
N LYS A 49 11.14 -1.80 -0.12
CA LYS A 49 11.23 -2.68 1.05
C LYS A 49 11.54 -4.10 0.62
N SER A 50 12.01 -4.92 1.56
CA SER A 50 12.10 -6.36 1.31
C SER A 50 10.72 -7.00 1.33
N PHE A 51 10.58 -8.21 0.77
CA PHE A 51 9.32 -8.98 0.85
C PHE A 51 8.75 -9.08 2.27
N GLY A 52 9.57 -9.34 3.29
CA GLY A 52 9.11 -9.41 4.68
C GLY A 52 8.55 -8.09 5.23
N HIS A 53 8.94 -6.96 4.66
CA HIS A 53 8.54 -5.63 5.14
C HIS A 53 7.48 -4.95 4.26
N ILE A 54 7.12 -5.51 3.10
CA ILE A 54 6.18 -4.86 2.18
C ILE A 54 4.77 -4.74 2.79
N GLY A 55 4.32 -5.72 3.58
CA GLY A 55 3.05 -5.65 4.30
C GLY A 55 3.01 -4.51 5.31
N HIS A 56 4.10 -4.30 6.06
CA HIS A 56 4.23 -3.17 6.99
C HIS A 56 4.23 -1.82 6.27
N PHE A 57 4.87 -1.76 5.10
CA PHE A 57 4.87 -0.57 4.26
C PHE A 57 3.46 -0.22 3.77
N VAL A 58 2.74 -1.20 3.22
CA VAL A 58 1.34 -1.04 2.77
C VAL A 58 0.46 -0.52 3.90
N ASN A 59 0.53 -1.15 5.07
CA ASN A 59 -0.25 -0.74 6.22
C ASN A 59 0.08 0.70 6.67
N SER A 60 1.36 1.06 6.68
CA SER A 60 1.83 2.40 7.07
C SER A 60 1.43 3.48 6.07
N TRP A 61 1.37 3.15 4.78
CA TRP A 61 0.88 4.03 3.71
C TRP A 61 -0.60 4.38 3.93
N LEU A 62 -1.44 3.35 4.03
CA LEU A 62 -2.88 3.51 4.22
C LEU A 62 -3.22 4.24 5.52
N LYS A 63 -2.54 3.90 6.62
CA LYS A 63 -2.71 4.61 7.90
C LYS A 63 -2.40 6.11 7.80
N ARG A 64 -1.43 6.50 6.98
CA ARG A 64 -1.05 7.91 6.79
C ARG A 64 -2.11 8.65 5.98
N ASN A 65 -2.56 8.07 4.87
CA ASN A 65 -3.55 8.71 3.99
C ASN A 65 -4.94 8.76 4.64
N GLY A 66 -5.30 7.73 5.42
CA GLY A 66 -6.53 7.73 6.24
C GLY A 66 -6.59 8.82 7.31
N LYS A 67 -5.44 9.26 7.82
CA LYS A 67 -5.36 10.40 8.75
C LYS A 67 -5.47 11.74 8.04
N GLN A 68 -4.83 11.90 6.88
CA GLN A 68 -4.89 13.15 6.11
C GLN A 68 -6.31 13.49 5.64
N GLY A 69 -7.13 12.48 5.33
CA GLY A 69 -8.55 12.68 5.03
C GLY A 69 -9.40 13.17 6.22
N GLN A 70 -8.92 13.03 7.46
CA GLN A 70 -9.65 13.46 8.66
C GLN A 70 -9.31 14.88 9.11
N THR A 71 -8.13 15.40 8.74
CA THR A 71 -7.66 16.74 9.14
C THR A 71 -8.27 17.88 8.31
N ARG A 72 -9.04 17.57 7.25
CA ARG A 72 -9.75 18.56 6.42
C ARG A 72 -11.22 18.75 6.84
N ARG A 73 -11.50 18.86 8.14
CA ARG A 73 -12.82 19.23 8.67
C ARG A 73 -12.76 20.57 9.36
#